data_AF-A0A919GP22-F1
#
_entry.id   AF-A0A919GP22-F1
#
_cell.length_a   1.000
_cell.length_b   1.000
_cell.length_c   1.000
_cell.angle_alpha   90.00
_cell.angle_beta   90.00
_cell.angle_gamma   90.00
#
_symmetry.space_group_name_H-M   'P 1'
#
loop_
_entity.id
_entity.type
_entity.pdbx_description
1 polymer ?
#
loop_
_entity_poly.entity_id
_entity_poly.type
_entity_poly.pdbx_seq_one_letter_code
_entity_poly.pdbx_strand_id
1 'polypeptide(L)'
;MRDYDKCILCYKCVDACGDQWQNSFAISVAGRGFDARIAVEHDGPLTDSACVYCGNCGNCGNCGNCGNCGNCVEVCPTGALSFKSEFDMRAAGTWDETEQTETTTVCAYCGVGCNLTLHVQDNEIVKVTSPHDNPVTHGNLCIKGRFGYQHVQNRD
;
A
#
# COMPACT_ATOMS: atom_id res chain seq x y z
N MET A 1 -0.57 5.07 4.97
CA MET A 1 -0.24 6.26 5.79
C MET A 1 1.17 6.70 5.46
N ARG A 2 1.52 7.94 5.77
CA ARG A 2 2.74 8.56 5.29
C ARG A 2 3.48 9.29 6.41
N ASP A 3 4.77 8.99 6.53
CA ASP A 3 5.69 9.57 7.49
C ASP A 3 6.95 10.03 6.75
N TYR A 4 7.13 11.35 6.65
CA TYR A 4 8.24 11.95 5.91
C TYR A 4 9.58 11.79 6.63
N ASP A 5 9.58 11.69 7.95
CA ASP A 5 10.82 11.61 8.74
C ASP A 5 11.55 10.29 8.51
N LYS A 6 10.81 9.26 8.09
CA LYS A 6 11.35 7.95 7.69
C LYS A 6 11.72 7.87 6.21
N CYS A 7 11.41 8.89 5.41
CA CYS A 7 11.64 8.85 3.98
C CYS A 7 13.11 9.14 3.66
N ILE A 8 13.78 8.16 3.05
CA ILE A 8 15.19 8.28 2.62
C ILE A 8 15.34 8.72 1.15
N LEU A 9 14.26 9.19 0.51
CA LEU A 9 14.24 9.61 -0.91
C LEU A 9 14.86 8.57 -1.87
N CYS A 10 14.56 7.28 -1.67
CA CYS A 10 15.06 6.20 -2.53
C CYS A 10 14.34 6.08 -3.88
N TYR A 11 13.28 6.86 -4.12
CA TYR A 11 12.47 6.91 -5.34
C TYR A 11 11.75 5.63 -5.78
N LYS A 12 11.93 4.49 -5.11
CA LYS A 12 11.23 3.23 -5.42
C LYS A 12 9.71 3.36 -5.58
N CYS A 13 9.08 4.17 -4.73
CA CYS A 13 7.64 4.40 -4.81
C CYS A 13 7.24 5.20 -6.07
N VAL A 14 8.08 6.14 -6.51
CA VAL A 14 7.88 6.91 -7.74
C VAL A 14 8.01 6.00 -8.96
N ASP A 15 9.06 5.17 -9.01
CA ASP A 15 9.26 4.21 -10.11
C ASP A 15 8.09 3.21 -10.17
N ALA A 16 7.66 2.68 -9.02
CA ALA A 16 6.53 1.78 -8.95
C ALA A 16 5.21 2.42 -9.42
N CYS A 17 5.00 3.71 -9.13
CA CYS A 17 3.84 4.47 -9.59
C CYS A 17 3.93 4.86 -11.07
N GLY A 18 5.15 5.03 -11.58
CA GLY A 18 5.46 5.42 -12.94
C GLY A 18 5.61 4.23 -13.87
N ASP A 19 6.70 4.24 -14.62
CA ASP A 19 6.98 3.36 -15.74
C ASP A 19 7.11 1.88 -15.36
N GLN A 20 7.54 1.59 -14.13
CA GLN A 20 7.84 0.22 -13.72
C GLN A 20 6.59 -0.67 -13.64
N TRP A 21 5.49 -0.18 -13.05
CA TRP A 21 4.31 -1.01 -12.79
C TRP A 21 2.98 -0.36 -13.11
N GLN A 22 2.70 0.83 -12.59
CA GLN A 22 1.33 1.39 -12.63
C GLN A 22 1.06 2.33 -13.80
N ASN A 23 2.09 2.98 -14.36
CA ASN A 23 2.00 4.04 -15.38
C ASN A 23 0.99 5.15 -15.02
N SER A 24 0.86 5.44 -13.73
CA SER A 24 -0.10 6.44 -13.20
C SER A 24 0.57 7.78 -12.88
N PHE A 25 1.86 7.79 -12.53
CA PHE A 25 2.65 9.00 -12.26
C PHE A 25 2.04 9.95 -11.21
N ALA A 26 1.28 9.41 -10.28
CA ALA A 26 0.54 10.21 -9.30
C ALA A 26 1.38 10.69 -8.11
N ILE A 27 2.49 10.01 -7.84
CA ILE A 27 3.49 10.49 -6.89
C ILE A 27 4.78 10.79 -7.63
N SER A 28 5.41 11.91 -7.30
CA SER A 28 6.64 12.39 -7.91
C SER A 28 7.51 13.10 -6.88
N VAL A 29 8.68 13.56 -7.29
CA VAL A 29 9.57 14.36 -6.46
C VAL A 29 9.21 15.83 -6.64
N ALA A 30 8.89 16.51 -5.54
CA ALA A 30 8.74 17.96 -5.48
C ALA A 30 9.94 18.59 -4.75
N GLY A 31 10.29 19.81 -5.14
CA GLY A 31 11.42 20.54 -4.57
C GLY A 31 12.76 20.08 -5.13
N ARG A 32 13.85 20.52 -4.46
CA ARG A 32 15.24 20.20 -4.84
C ARG A 32 16.15 20.30 -3.62
N GLY A 33 17.30 19.61 -3.67
CA GLY A 33 18.28 19.65 -2.58
C GLY A 33 17.68 19.11 -1.27
N PHE A 34 17.89 19.83 -0.17
CA PHE A 34 17.35 19.44 1.14
C PHE A 34 15.82 19.58 1.25
N ASP A 35 15.20 20.36 0.36
CA ASP A 35 13.74 20.53 0.31
C ASP A 35 13.05 19.49 -0.59
N ALA A 36 13.83 18.54 -1.14
CA ALA A 36 13.29 17.46 -1.96
C ALA A 36 12.41 16.54 -1.12
N ARG A 37 11.19 16.30 -1.58
CA ARG A 37 10.24 15.41 -0.93
C ARG A 37 9.44 14.68 -1.98
N ILE A 38 9.00 13.46 -1.66
CA ILE A 38 7.97 12.83 -2.47
C ILE A 38 6.69 13.68 -2.30
N ALA A 39 5.88 13.85 -3.33
CA ALA A 39 4.65 14.63 -3.28
C ALA A 39 3.68 14.11 -4.33
N VAL A 40 2.41 14.47 -4.14
CA VAL A 40 1.38 14.31 -5.16
C VAL A 40 1.17 15.65 -5.85
N GLU A 41 0.25 15.74 -6.81
CA GLU A 41 -0.08 17.03 -7.39
C GLU A 41 -0.47 18.06 -6.31
N HIS A 42 -0.04 19.31 -6.53
CA HIS A 42 -0.27 20.43 -5.61
C HIS A 42 0.25 20.24 -4.17
N ASP A 43 1.17 19.29 -3.94
CA ASP A 43 1.72 19.00 -2.60
C ASP A 43 0.64 18.64 -1.56
N GLY A 44 -0.45 18.04 -2.04
CA GLY A 44 -1.55 17.59 -1.20
C GLY A 44 -1.23 16.33 -0.37
N PRO A 45 -2.16 15.90 0.49
CA PRO A 45 -2.09 14.58 1.10
C PRO A 45 -2.23 13.49 0.03
N LEU A 46 -1.71 12.28 0.29
CA LEU A 46 -1.85 11.14 -0.64
C LEU A 46 -3.30 10.85 -1.01
N THR A 47 -4.23 11.15 -0.11
CA THR A 47 -5.67 11.00 -0.31
C THR A 47 -6.18 11.81 -1.48
N ASP A 48 -5.57 12.95 -1.77
CA ASP A 48 -6.06 13.91 -2.76
C ASP A 48 -5.40 13.69 -4.12
N SER A 49 -4.57 12.64 -4.25
CA SER A 49 -3.93 12.31 -5.53
C SER A 49 -4.93 11.79 -6.57
N ALA A 50 -4.68 12.15 -7.83
CA ALA A 50 -5.44 11.77 -9.01
C ALA A 50 -5.36 10.27 -9.30
N CYS A 51 -4.51 9.54 -8.59
CA CYS A 51 -4.48 8.09 -8.67
C CYS A 51 -5.77 7.52 -8.08
N VAL A 52 -6.59 6.91 -8.94
CA VAL A 52 -7.69 6.01 -8.53
C VAL A 52 -7.19 4.93 -7.55
N TYR A 53 -5.87 4.66 -7.59
CA TYR A 53 -5.15 3.67 -6.81
C TYR A 53 -4.20 4.23 -5.74
N CYS A 54 -4.19 5.52 -5.41
CA CYS A 54 -3.44 6.06 -4.26
C CYS A 54 -4.27 7.06 -3.45
N GLY A 55 -5.27 7.69 -4.08
CA GLY A 55 -6.21 8.60 -3.47
C GLY A 55 -7.33 7.91 -2.69
N ASN A 56 -7.76 8.60 -1.65
CA ASN A 56 -9.09 8.45 -1.07
C ASN A 56 -9.93 9.49 -1.79
N CYS A 57 -10.76 9.08 -2.75
CA CYS A 57 -11.39 9.99 -3.70
C CYS A 57 -12.23 11.07 -2.98
N GLY A 58 -11.65 12.25 -2.78
CA GLY A 58 -12.32 13.41 -2.19
C GLY A 58 -13.36 14.05 -3.10
N ASN A 59 -13.59 13.51 -4.31
CA ASN A 59 -14.53 14.09 -5.28
C ASN A 59 -15.40 13.10 -6.08
N CYS A 60 -15.36 11.78 -5.81
CA CYS A 60 -16.40 10.86 -6.29
C CYS A 60 -17.46 10.70 -5.20
N GLY A 61 -18.48 11.55 -5.24
CA GLY A 61 -19.64 11.53 -4.34
C GLY A 61 -20.53 10.28 -4.36
N ASN A 62 -19.99 9.10 -4.72
CA ASN A 62 -20.68 7.82 -4.52
C ASN A 62 -19.79 6.56 -4.56
N CYS A 63 -18.50 6.65 -4.22
CA CYS A 63 -17.62 5.46 -4.16
C CYS A 63 -17.23 5.16 -2.71
N GLY A 64 -18.08 4.42 -1.98
CA GLY A 64 -17.82 3.93 -0.61
C GLY A 64 -16.69 2.90 -0.47
N ASN A 65 -15.68 2.94 -1.34
CA ASN A 65 -14.46 2.12 -1.25
C ASN A 65 -13.36 2.73 -2.16
N CYS A 66 -12.69 3.77 -1.69
CA CYS A 66 -11.58 4.40 -2.42
C CYS A 66 -10.24 3.87 -1.94
N GLY A 67 -9.42 3.49 -2.90
CA GLY A 67 -8.76 2.22 -2.78
C GLY A 67 -7.38 2.24 -3.37
N ASN A 68 -6.39 2.32 -2.48
CA ASN A 68 -5.00 2.31 -2.89
C ASN A 68 -4.65 0.94 -3.53
N CYS A 69 -3.85 0.83 -4.60
CA CYS A 69 -3.29 -0.46 -5.04
C CYS A 69 -2.18 -0.93 -4.11
N GLY A 70 -1.63 -0.02 -3.30
CA GLY A 70 -0.65 -0.21 -2.24
C GLY A 70 0.71 -0.71 -2.70
N ASN A 71 0.97 -0.72 -4.01
CA ASN A 71 2.28 -1.14 -4.54
C ASN A 71 3.38 -0.14 -4.16
N CYS A 72 3.06 1.15 -4.02
CA CYS A 72 4.00 2.15 -3.50
C CYS A 72 4.34 1.94 -2.01
N VAL A 73 3.41 1.40 -1.23
CA VAL A 73 3.60 1.01 0.17
C VAL A 73 4.46 -0.24 0.25
N GLU A 74 4.18 -1.24 -0.58
CA GLU A 74 4.93 -2.51 -0.66
C GLU A 74 6.43 -2.29 -0.90
N VAL A 75 6.78 -1.41 -1.84
CA VAL A 75 8.19 -1.20 -2.21
C VAL A 75 8.94 -0.28 -1.24
N CYS A 76 8.27 0.27 -0.22
CA CYS A 76 8.85 1.23 0.70
C CYS A 76 9.75 0.51 1.74
N PRO A 77 11.08 0.70 1.70
CA PRO A 77 11.96 -0.06 2.58
C PRO A 77 11.99 0.44 4.03
N THR A 78 11.52 1.66 4.29
CA THR A 78 11.62 2.31 5.61
C THR A 78 10.30 2.43 6.35
N GLY A 79 9.19 2.01 5.73
CA GLY A 79 7.85 2.24 6.27
C GLY A 79 7.43 3.72 6.27
N ALA A 80 8.12 4.58 5.52
CA ALA A 80 7.68 5.96 5.25
C ALA A 80 6.32 5.98 4.56
N LEU A 81 6.03 4.96 3.75
CA LEU A 81 4.69 4.59 3.32
C LEU A 81 4.37 3.26 3.96
N SER A 82 3.26 3.20 4.70
CA SER A 82 2.83 2.01 5.42
C SER A 82 1.34 1.74 5.22
N PHE A 83 0.91 0.50 5.49
CA PHE A 83 -0.51 0.17 5.52
C PHE A 83 -1.22 0.93 6.64
N LYS A 84 -2.52 1.19 6.49
CA LYS A 84 -3.29 1.93 7.51
C LYS A 84 -3.31 1.17 8.85
N SER A 85 -3.61 -0.12 8.80
CA SER A 85 -3.57 -1.04 9.93
C SER A 85 -2.21 -1.04 10.62
N GLU A 86 -1.13 -1.25 9.87
CA GLU A 86 0.24 -1.20 10.40
C GLU A 86 0.55 0.15 11.05
N PHE A 87 0.22 1.26 10.39
CA PHE A 87 0.46 2.59 10.93
C PHE A 87 -0.28 2.82 12.26
N ASP A 88 -1.56 2.44 12.31
CA ASP A 88 -2.39 2.61 13.52
C ASP A 88 -1.88 1.73 14.67
N MET A 89 -1.52 0.48 14.39
CA MET A 89 -0.95 -0.44 15.39
C MET A 89 0.41 0.04 15.90
N ARG A 90 1.26 0.58 15.02
CA ARG A 90 2.54 1.18 15.43
C ARG A 90 2.33 2.40 16.31
N ALA A 91 1.33 3.25 16.00
CA ALA A 91 0.97 4.39 16.83
C ALA A 91 0.38 3.97 18.20
N ALA A 92 -0.36 2.86 18.22
CA ALA A 92 -0.90 2.26 19.45
C ALA A 92 0.14 1.45 20.25
N GLY A 93 1.33 1.21 19.71
CA GLY A 93 2.36 0.38 20.33
C GLY A 93 2.03 -1.12 20.35
N THR A 94 1.06 -1.56 19.55
CA THR A 94 0.61 -2.96 19.47
C THR A 94 1.21 -3.71 18.28
N TRP A 95 1.94 -3.04 17.40
CA TRP A 95 2.60 -3.69 16.26
C TRP A 95 3.83 -4.48 16.69
N ASP A 96 3.79 -5.80 16.52
CA ASP A 96 4.91 -6.70 16.76
C ASP A 96 5.12 -7.65 15.58
N GLU A 97 6.22 -7.45 14.84
CA GLU A 97 6.57 -8.32 13.71
C GLU A 97 6.99 -9.73 14.14
N THR A 98 7.46 -9.90 15.38
CA THR A 98 7.95 -11.19 15.87
C THR A 98 6.82 -12.15 16.25
N GLU A 99 5.66 -11.60 16.61
CA GLU A 99 4.43 -12.34 16.90
C GLU A 99 3.57 -12.57 15.65
N GLN A 100 3.98 -12.03 14.50
CA GLN A 100 3.25 -12.19 13.25
C GLN A 100 3.52 -13.56 12.60
N THR A 101 2.44 -14.23 12.17
CA THR A 101 2.53 -15.42 11.33
C THR A 101 2.25 -15.07 9.89
N GLU A 102 3.09 -15.55 8.98
CA GLU A 102 2.89 -15.40 7.55
C GLU A 102 2.29 -16.67 6.93
N THR A 103 1.26 -16.51 6.11
CA THR A 103 0.67 -17.62 5.34
C THR A 103 0.46 -17.21 3.90
N THR A 104 1.09 -17.93 2.97
CA THR A 104 0.91 -17.69 1.53
C THR A 104 -0.26 -18.51 0.99
N THR A 105 -1.18 -17.84 0.32
CA THR A 105 -2.38 -18.42 -0.30
C THR A 105 -2.62 -17.85 -1.69
N VAL A 106 -3.66 -18.32 -2.39
CA VAL A 106 -4.06 -17.82 -3.71
C VAL A 106 -5.26 -16.90 -3.57
N CYS A 107 -5.21 -15.75 -4.22
CA CYS A 107 -6.29 -14.77 -4.26
C CYS A 107 -7.52 -15.33 -4.98
N ALA A 108 -8.67 -15.30 -4.30
CA ALA A 108 -9.95 -15.79 -4.85
C ALA A 108 -10.77 -14.71 -5.58
N TYR A 109 -10.26 -13.48 -5.71
CA TYR A 109 -11.06 -12.35 -6.24
C TYR A 109 -11.26 -12.37 -7.76
N CYS A 110 -10.32 -12.91 -8.52
CA CYS A 110 -10.42 -13.00 -9.98
C CYS A 110 -9.63 -14.20 -10.51
N GLY A 111 -9.81 -14.54 -11.78
CA GLY A 111 -9.16 -15.70 -12.42
C GLY A 111 -7.65 -15.59 -12.65
N VAL A 112 -6.99 -14.50 -12.22
CA VAL A 112 -5.53 -14.34 -12.34
C VAL A 112 -4.79 -15.26 -11.36
N GLY A 113 -5.37 -15.52 -10.18
CA GLY A 113 -4.76 -16.40 -9.19
C GLY A 113 -3.46 -15.87 -8.59
N CYS A 114 -3.38 -14.58 -8.26
CA CYS A 114 -2.18 -14.02 -7.63
C CYS A 114 -1.93 -14.60 -6.22
N ASN A 115 -0.66 -14.77 -5.85
CA ASN A 115 -0.31 -15.22 -4.51
C ASN A 115 -0.40 -14.06 -3.51
N LEU A 116 -1.07 -14.30 -2.39
CA LEU A 116 -1.19 -13.38 -1.27
C LEU A 116 -0.41 -13.96 -0.09
N THR A 117 0.47 -13.17 0.51
CA THR A 117 1.09 -13.49 1.80
C THR A 117 0.34 -12.72 2.87
N LEU A 118 -0.44 -13.44 3.66
CA LEU A 118 -1.23 -12.89 4.76
C LEU A 118 -0.33 -12.76 5.98
N HIS A 119 -0.25 -11.56 6.57
CA HIS A 119 0.42 -11.32 7.84
C HIS A 119 -0.63 -11.26 8.92
N VAL A 120 -0.54 -12.15 9.90
CA VAL A 120 -1.55 -12.33 10.95
C VAL A 120 -0.94 -12.05 12.31
N GLN A 121 -1.57 -11.17 13.09
CA GLN A 121 -1.23 -10.89 14.49
C GLN A 121 -2.50 -10.95 15.32
N ASP A 122 -2.47 -11.52 16.52
CA ASP A 122 -3.65 -11.59 17.41
C ASP A 122 -4.90 -12.20 16.76
N ASN A 123 -4.69 -13.18 15.86
CA ASN A 123 -5.73 -13.82 15.05
C ASN A 123 -6.47 -12.86 14.10
N GLU A 124 -5.87 -11.70 13.80
CA GLU A 124 -6.33 -10.74 12.82
C GLU A 124 -5.33 -10.55 11.67
N ILE A 125 -5.81 -10.35 10.43
CA ILE A 125 -4.97 -10.11 9.28
C ILE A 125 -4.60 -8.62 9.32
N VAL A 126 -3.33 -8.32 9.58
CA VAL A 126 -2.87 -6.94 9.77
C VAL A 126 -2.36 -6.32 8.49
N LYS A 127 -1.83 -7.11 7.54
CA LYS A 127 -1.46 -6.65 6.19
C LYS A 127 -1.38 -7.83 5.21
N VAL A 128 -1.38 -7.50 3.92
CA VAL A 128 -1.18 -8.48 2.84
C VAL A 128 -0.11 -8.00 1.89
N THR A 129 0.89 -8.85 1.68
CA THR A 129 1.97 -8.66 0.70
C THR A 129 1.90 -9.76 -0.35
N SER A 130 2.86 -9.78 -1.29
CA SER A 130 2.97 -10.85 -2.27
C SER A 130 4.43 -11.17 -2.56
N PRO A 131 4.80 -12.44 -2.79
CA PRO A 131 6.17 -12.80 -3.10
C PRO A 131 6.66 -12.11 -4.38
N HIS A 132 7.81 -11.44 -4.31
CA HIS A 132 8.40 -10.73 -5.46
C HIS A 132 8.84 -11.69 -6.58
N ASP A 133 9.14 -12.94 -6.26
CA ASP A 133 9.49 -14.01 -7.20
C ASP A 133 8.27 -14.73 -7.80
N ASN A 134 7.05 -14.27 -7.48
CA ASN A 134 5.84 -14.86 -8.04
C ASN A 134 5.78 -14.70 -9.57
N PRO A 135 5.61 -15.78 -10.35
CA PRO A 135 5.71 -15.73 -11.81
C PRO A 135 4.54 -14.99 -12.48
N VAL A 136 3.42 -14.82 -11.78
CA VAL A 136 2.23 -14.17 -12.32
C VAL A 136 2.27 -12.66 -12.07
N THR A 137 2.62 -12.27 -10.84
CA THR A 137 2.43 -10.91 -10.35
C THR A 137 3.70 -10.19 -9.92
N HIS A 138 4.79 -10.91 -9.66
CA HIS A 138 6.07 -10.34 -9.23
C HIS A 138 5.93 -9.42 -8.01
N GLY A 139 5.09 -9.79 -7.04
CA GLY A 139 4.80 -9.00 -5.84
C GLY A 139 3.74 -7.90 -6.01
N ASN A 140 3.26 -7.67 -7.24
CA ASN A 140 2.26 -6.64 -7.50
C ASN A 140 0.84 -7.17 -7.24
N LEU A 141 0.09 -6.46 -6.40
CA LEU A 141 -1.30 -6.79 -6.14
C LEU A 141 -2.21 -5.67 -6.60
N CYS A 142 -3.42 -6.03 -7.05
CA CYS A 142 -4.50 -5.08 -7.18
C CYS A 142 -5.05 -4.74 -5.79
N ILE A 143 -5.85 -3.68 -5.71
CA ILE A 143 -6.55 -3.28 -4.49
C ILE A 143 -7.29 -4.45 -3.80
N LYS A 144 -7.97 -5.31 -4.57
CA LYS A 144 -8.76 -6.41 -4.01
C LYS A 144 -7.87 -7.46 -3.34
N GLY A 145 -6.75 -7.81 -3.96
CA GLY A 145 -5.78 -8.73 -3.36
C GLY A 145 -5.11 -8.13 -2.13
N ARG A 146 -4.81 -6.82 -2.15
CA ARG A 146 -4.04 -6.17 -1.10
C ARG A 146 -4.86 -5.73 0.12
N PHE A 147 -6.11 -5.33 -0.08
CA PHE A 147 -6.97 -4.76 0.97
C PHE A 147 -8.30 -5.50 1.15
N GLY A 148 -8.66 -6.41 0.24
CA GLY A 148 -9.95 -7.11 0.29
C GLY A 148 -10.13 -8.04 1.49
N TYR A 149 -9.05 -8.40 2.18
CA TYR A 149 -9.09 -9.26 3.37
C TYR A 149 -9.98 -8.71 4.49
N GLN A 150 -10.25 -7.40 4.54
CA GLN A 150 -11.11 -6.81 5.56
C GLN A 150 -12.51 -7.45 5.60
N HIS A 151 -13.02 -7.91 4.45
CA HIS A 151 -14.34 -8.54 4.39
C HIS A 151 -14.42 -9.87 5.13
N VAL A 152 -13.35 -10.67 5.17
CA VAL A 152 -13.37 -11.97 5.85
C VAL A 152 -13.23 -11.85 7.38
N GLN A 153 -12.89 -10.65 7.85
CA GLN A 153 -12.74 -10.35 9.27
C GLN A 153 -13.97 -9.67 9.86
N ASN A 154 -14.83 -9.11 9.02
CA ASN A 154 -16.08 -8.54 9.45
C ASN A 154 -17.06 -9.67 9.81
N ARG A 155 -17.36 -9.82 11.10
CA ARG A 155 -18.16 -10.93 11.64
C ARG A 155 -19.66 -10.64 11.77
N ASP A 156 -20.13 -9.56 11.16
CA ASP A 156 -21.53 -9.13 11.17
C ASP A 156 -22.18 -9.14 9.78
#